data_AF-A0AA91V720-F1
#
_entry.id   AF-A0AA91V720-F1
#
_cell.length_a   1.000
_cell.length_b   1.000
_cell.length_c   1.000
_cell.angle_alpha   90.00
_cell.angle_beta   90.00
_cell.angle_gamma   90.00
#
_symmetry.space_group_name_H-M   'P 1'
#
loop_
_entity.id
_entity.type
_entity.pdbx_description
1 polymer ?
#
loop_
_entity_poly.entity_id
_entity_poly.type
_entity_poly.pdbx_seq_one_letter_code
_entity_poly.pdbx_strand_id
1 'polypeptide(L)'
;MKKFVKKAWPFAAVASLAIASVTTWNFTRSDVIKADGKENDAKIKNVIVLIGDGMGPSYMTAHRYMKDNPKTFEMEPLEFDKHLVGTQKTYPEDEHENITDSASAATAMSAGVKTYNAAIAVDNDKTEVKTVLEQAKEQGKSTGLVATSEITHATPAAFGAHDISRKNMDAIANDYFDEKIKGKHKIDVMLGGGVNNFVRKDRNLTEEFKKAGYSYVTDRQQLLNDKNDQILGLFAPGGLDKMIDRNDQTPSLEEMTNAAINRLNKNNKGFFLMVEGSQIDWAGHDNDVVAAMSEMEDFERAFKAAIEFAKKDKHTLVVATADHSTG
;
A
#
# COMPACT_ATOMS: atom_id res chain seq x y z
N MET A 1 40.68 -70.82 8.09
CA MET A 1 41.69 -69.75 7.89
C MET A 1 41.86 -68.95 9.18
N LYS A 2 43.05 -68.37 9.39
CA LYS A 2 43.40 -67.39 10.46
C LYS A 2 42.67 -66.04 10.18
N LYS A 3 42.44 -65.06 11.08
CA LYS A 3 42.95 -64.80 12.45
C LYS A 3 42.06 -63.79 13.21
N PHE A 4 41.91 -64.02 14.52
CA PHE A 4 41.77 -63.11 15.66
C PHE A 4 41.81 -61.55 15.52
N VAL A 5 40.73 -60.92 16.02
CA VAL A 5 40.64 -59.87 17.09
C VAL A 5 41.81 -58.92 17.36
N LYS A 6 41.51 -57.60 17.43
CA LYS A 6 41.93 -56.70 18.54
C LYS A 6 41.05 -55.45 18.69
N LYS A 7 40.52 -55.23 19.91
CA LYS A 7 39.97 -53.95 20.40
C LYS A 7 41.12 -53.06 20.89
N ALA A 8 41.00 -51.73 20.74
CA ALA A 8 41.64 -50.75 21.63
C ALA A 8 40.98 -49.36 21.56
N TRP A 9 40.61 -48.85 22.74
CA TRP A 9 40.27 -47.47 23.13
C TRP A 9 40.68 -47.40 24.63
N PRO A 10 40.81 -46.23 25.28
CA PRO A 10 41.13 -44.88 24.82
C PRO A 10 42.29 -44.23 25.65
N PHE A 11 42.77 -43.03 25.28
CA PHE A 11 43.41 -42.04 26.19
C PHE A 11 43.36 -40.68 25.45
N ALA A 12 42.55 -39.71 25.89
CA ALA A 12 42.80 -38.72 26.95
C ALA A 12 43.45 -37.43 26.41
N ALA A 13 42.80 -36.30 26.68
CA ALA A 13 43.26 -34.96 26.29
C ALA A 13 44.18 -34.35 27.36
N VAL A 14 45.10 -33.46 26.95
CA VAL A 14 45.47 -32.21 27.68
C VAL A 14 45.94 -31.18 26.63
N ALA A 15 45.68 -29.90 26.92
CA ALA A 15 45.92 -28.75 26.05
C ALA A 15 47.39 -28.32 25.89
N SER A 16 47.66 -27.56 24.82
CA SER A 16 48.69 -26.52 24.82
C SER A 16 48.15 -25.29 24.07
N LEU A 17 47.93 -24.19 24.79
CA LEU A 17 47.28 -22.97 24.32
C LEU A 17 48.26 -21.78 24.44
N ALA A 18 48.83 -21.33 23.32
CA ALA A 18 49.53 -20.05 23.11
C ALA A 18 49.74 -19.88 21.59
N ILE A 19 49.16 -18.89 20.88
CA ILE A 19 49.56 -17.46 20.86
C ILE A 19 51.01 -17.32 20.35
N ALA A 20 51.35 -16.70 19.21
CA ALA A 20 50.58 -16.08 18.10
C ALA A 20 51.46 -16.17 16.80
N SER A 21 51.38 -15.42 15.70
CA SER A 21 50.62 -14.22 15.26
C SER A 21 50.73 -14.04 13.72
N VAL A 22 49.92 -13.15 13.12
CA VAL A 22 50.05 -12.58 11.75
C VAL A 22 49.90 -13.54 10.56
N THR A 23 48.68 -13.63 10.03
CA THR A 23 48.39 -13.34 8.61
C THR A 23 46.87 -13.15 8.44
N THR A 24 46.35 -12.02 8.93
CA THR A 24 45.00 -11.57 8.60
C THR A 24 44.96 -11.05 7.16
N TRP A 25 44.75 -11.96 6.20
CA TRP A 25 44.46 -11.60 4.81
C TRP A 25 43.10 -12.15 4.36
N ASN A 26 42.06 -11.36 4.62
CA ASN A 26 40.80 -11.28 3.86
C ASN A 26 40.10 -12.62 3.47
N PHE A 27 39.70 -13.41 4.47
CA PHE A 27 38.57 -14.34 4.31
C PHE A 27 37.21 -13.67 4.65
N THR A 28 36.91 -12.60 3.93
CA THR A 28 35.57 -12.00 3.87
C THR A 28 35.22 -11.66 2.41
N ARG A 29 35.21 -12.69 1.55
CA ARG A 29 34.25 -12.69 0.44
C ARG A 29 32.90 -13.07 1.01
N SER A 30 32.22 -12.08 1.56
CA SER A 30 30.78 -12.03 1.36
C SER A 30 30.59 -11.92 -0.14
N ASP A 31 30.13 -12.99 -0.78
CA ASP A 31 29.56 -12.88 -2.12
C ASP A 31 28.26 -12.10 -1.95
N VAL A 32 28.41 -10.77 -1.93
CA VAL A 32 27.33 -9.83 -2.12
C VAL A 32 26.71 -10.26 -3.44
N ILE A 33 25.49 -10.78 -3.36
CA ILE A 33 24.61 -10.89 -4.52
C ILE A 33 24.43 -9.46 -4.97
N LYS A 34 25.27 -9.03 -5.92
CA LYS A 34 24.97 -7.88 -6.75
C LYS A 34 23.65 -8.24 -7.39
N ALA A 35 22.59 -7.57 -6.97
CA ALA A 35 21.39 -7.48 -7.78
C ALA A 35 21.88 -7.15 -9.19
N ASP A 36 21.46 -7.96 -10.18
CA ASP A 36 21.95 -7.85 -11.55
C ASP A 36 21.30 -6.62 -12.20
N GLY A 37 21.78 -5.47 -11.73
CA GLY A 37 21.29 -4.15 -12.01
C GLY A 37 21.62 -3.80 -13.45
N LYS A 38 20.72 -4.22 -14.35
CA LYS A 38 20.32 -3.31 -15.41
C LYS A 38 19.71 -2.09 -14.73
N GLU A 39 20.57 -1.15 -14.33
CA GLU A 39 20.16 0.21 -14.00
C GLU A 39 19.37 0.72 -15.20
N ASN A 40 18.05 0.79 -15.04
CA ASN A 40 17.19 1.35 -16.04
C ASN A 40 17.32 2.87 -15.86
N ASP A 41 18.28 3.49 -16.56
CA ASP A 41 18.55 4.94 -16.58
C ASP A 41 17.32 5.81 -16.93
N ALA A 42 16.19 5.18 -17.27
CA ALA A 42 14.89 5.78 -17.40
C ALA A 42 14.46 6.52 -16.11
N LYS A 43 14.68 7.83 -16.11
CA LYS A 43 14.19 8.76 -15.08
C LYS A 43 12.73 8.46 -14.72
N ILE A 44 12.48 8.08 -13.46
CA ILE A 44 11.14 7.86 -12.93
C ILE A 44 10.34 9.18 -12.94
N LYS A 45 9.12 9.10 -13.45
CA LYS A 45 8.13 10.18 -13.51
C LYS A 45 6.91 9.88 -12.65
N ASN A 46 6.52 8.62 -12.58
CA ASN A 46 5.30 8.17 -11.91
C ASN A 46 5.65 7.30 -10.70
N VAL A 47 4.87 7.41 -9.63
CA VAL A 47 4.94 6.51 -8.47
C VAL A 47 3.53 6.00 -8.20
N ILE A 48 3.39 4.68 -8.13
CA ILE A 48 2.18 4.01 -7.67
C ILE A 48 2.53 3.26 -6.38
N VAL A 49 1.88 3.60 -5.28
CA VAL A 49 1.96 2.89 -4.01
C VAL A 49 0.68 2.09 -3.84
N LEU A 50 0.81 0.79 -3.58
CA LEU A 50 -0.31 -0.10 -3.28
C LEU A 50 -0.19 -0.60 -1.84
N ILE A 51 -1.27 -0.48 -1.07
CA ILE A 51 -1.33 -0.86 0.33
C ILE A 51 -2.45 -1.90 0.48
N GLY A 52 -2.12 -3.10 0.92
CA GLY A 52 -3.12 -4.03 1.46
C GLY A 52 -3.22 -3.78 2.95
N ASP A 53 -4.30 -3.15 3.42
CA ASP A 53 -4.50 -2.88 4.85
C ASP A 53 -4.53 -4.23 5.59
N GLY A 54 -3.75 -4.38 6.66
CA GLY A 54 -3.65 -5.64 7.42
C GLY A 54 -3.04 -6.84 6.68
N MET A 55 -2.50 -6.66 5.46
CA MET A 55 -2.00 -7.74 4.59
C MET A 55 -0.63 -8.31 5.04
N GLY A 56 -0.62 -8.98 6.20
CA GLY A 56 0.56 -9.62 6.75
C GLY A 56 1.09 -10.81 5.92
N PRO A 57 2.30 -11.33 6.22
CA PRO A 57 2.89 -12.48 5.51
C PRO A 57 2.06 -13.76 5.53
N SER A 58 1.15 -13.90 6.52
CA SER A 58 0.15 -14.96 6.61
C SER A 58 -0.85 -14.89 5.44
N TYR A 59 -1.38 -13.72 5.11
CA TYR A 59 -2.34 -13.51 4.01
C TYR A 59 -1.74 -13.88 2.67
N MET A 60 -0.49 -13.46 2.41
CA MET A 60 0.27 -13.85 1.21
C MET A 60 0.38 -15.38 1.07
N THR A 61 0.50 -16.10 2.19
CA THR A 61 0.63 -17.56 2.21
C THR A 61 -0.72 -18.25 2.06
N ALA A 62 -1.76 -17.74 2.72
CA ALA A 62 -3.14 -18.22 2.54
C ALA A 62 -3.64 -18.02 1.10
N HIS A 63 -3.34 -16.88 0.48
CA HIS A 63 -3.75 -16.58 -0.90
C HIS A 63 -3.07 -17.49 -1.93
N ARG A 64 -1.79 -17.84 -1.70
CA ARG A 64 -1.11 -18.90 -2.48
C ARG A 64 -1.87 -20.22 -2.36
N TYR A 65 -2.19 -20.68 -1.14
CA TYR A 65 -2.93 -21.94 -0.95
C TYR A 65 -4.34 -21.92 -1.56
N MET A 66 -5.01 -20.76 -1.63
CA MET A 66 -6.32 -20.66 -2.30
C MET A 66 -6.20 -20.77 -3.82
N LYS A 67 -5.14 -20.19 -4.41
CA LYS A 67 -4.94 -20.15 -5.86
C LYS A 67 -4.16 -21.34 -6.43
N ASP A 68 -3.54 -22.14 -5.57
CA ASP A 68 -2.79 -23.35 -5.90
C ASP A 68 -3.65 -24.35 -6.68
N ASN A 69 -3.08 -24.94 -7.71
CA ASN A 69 -3.69 -26.04 -8.46
C ASN A 69 -3.18 -27.36 -7.88
N PRO A 70 -3.98 -28.14 -7.11
CA PRO A 70 -3.51 -29.34 -6.42
C PRO A 70 -3.14 -30.52 -7.35
N LYS A 71 -3.02 -30.28 -8.66
CA LYS A 71 -2.55 -31.21 -9.70
C LYS A 71 -1.14 -30.88 -10.20
N THR A 72 -0.58 -29.72 -9.88
CA THR A 72 0.82 -29.37 -10.15
C THR A 72 1.73 -29.81 -8.99
N PHE A 73 3.04 -29.87 -9.24
CA PHE A 73 4.03 -30.22 -8.22
C PHE A 73 4.65 -28.99 -7.55
N GLU A 74 4.82 -27.91 -8.33
CA GLU A 74 5.23 -26.60 -7.83
C GLU A 74 3.99 -25.73 -7.68
N MET A 75 3.90 -25.05 -6.54
CA MET A 75 2.83 -24.12 -6.23
C MET A 75 2.84 -22.91 -7.17
N GLU A 76 1.67 -22.51 -7.66
CA GLU A 76 1.56 -21.33 -8.53
C GLU A 76 1.94 -20.03 -7.78
N PRO A 77 2.87 -19.22 -8.32
CA PRO A 77 3.25 -17.96 -7.70
C PRO A 77 2.19 -16.86 -7.92
N LEU A 78 2.00 -16.02 -6.91
CA LEU A 78 1.21 -14.80 -7.02
C LEU A 78 1.90 -13.77 -7.93
N GLU A 79 1.17 -12.77 -8.43
CA GLU A 79 1.82 -11.65 -9.14
C GLU A 79 2.83 -10.92 -8.22
N PHE A 80 2.52 -10.82 -6.92
CA PHE A 80 3.40 -10.22 -5.91
C PHE A 80 4.76 -10.94 -5.78
N ASP A 81 4.79 -12.26 -5.91
CA ASP A 81 5.98 -13.08 -5.63
C ASP A 81 7.14 -12.76 -6.60
N LYS A 82 6.80 -12.30 -7.81
CA LYS A 82 7.73 -11.85 -8.85
C LYS A 82 8.44 -10.53 -8.50
N HIS A 83 7.96 -9.84 -7.46
CA HIS A 83 8.32 -8.48 -7.09
C HIS A 83 8.63 -8.33 -5.58
N LEU A 84 8.65 -9.42 -4.81
CA LEU A 84 8.98 -9.40 -3.38
C LEU A 84 10.48 -9.15 -3.15
N VAL A 85 10.82 -8.07 -2.44
CA VAL A 85 12.21 -7.64 -2.22
C VAL A 85 12.65 -7.59 -0.74
N GLY A 86 11.74 -7.68 0.22
CA GLY A 86 12.08 -7.54 1.64
C GLY A 86 10.88 -7.50 2.58
N THR A 87 11.13 -7.02 3.81
CA THR A 87 10.15 -6.86 4.89
C THR A 87 10.36 -5.52 5.59
N GLN A 88 9.35 -5.01 6.30
CA GLN A 88 9.42 -3.76 7.06
C GLN A 88 8.96 -3.92 8.52
N LYS A 89 9.34 -2.97 9.38
CA LYS A 89 8.87 -2.88 10.77
C LYS A 89 7.83 -1.78 10.90
N THR A 90 6.66 -2.10 11.44
CA THR A 90 5.48 -1.23 11.35
C THR A 90 5.18 -0.44 12.63
N TYR A 91 5.76 -0.81 13.79
CA TYR A 91 5.57 -0.16 15.11
C TYR A 91 5.43 1.39 15.08
N PRO A 92 4.52 1.98 15.88
CA PRO A 92 4.31 3.42 15.94
C PRO A 92 5.36 4.12 16.82
N GLU A 93 5.33 5.45 16.90
CA GLU A 93 5.98 6.21 17.97
C GLU A 93 4.93 6.67 18.98
N ASP A 94 4.29 5.68 19.62
CA ASP A 94 3.21 5.87 20.59
C ASP A 94 3.71 5.52 22.01
N GLU A 95 3.29 6.28 23.01
CA GLU A 95 3.72 6.09 24.40
C GLU A 95 2.96 4.98 25.16
N HIS A 96 1.88 4.45 24.57
CA HIS A 96 1.01 3.45 25.17
C HIS A 96 0.97 2.15 24.38
N GLU A 97 1.09 2.21 23.04
CA GLU A 97 0.99 1.05 22.15
C GLU A 97 2.28 0.81 21.36
N ASN A 98 2.67 -0.46 21.17
CA ASN A 98 3.77 -0.85 20.28
C ASN A 98 3.30 -1.54 18.99
N ILE A 99 1.98 -1.73 18.85
CA ILE A 99 1.29 -2.18 17.64
C ILE A 99 0.70 -0.93 16.99
N THR A 100 0.97 -0.74 15.69
CA THR A 100 0.48 0.43 14.97
C THR A 100 -0.97 0.23 14.55
N ASP A 101 -1.72 1.32 14.45
CA ASP A 101 -2.93 1.38 13.65
C ASP A 101 -2.62 1.86 12.21
N SER A 102 -3.59 1.73 11.30
CA SER A 102 -3.47 2.17 9.91
C SER A 102 -3.10 3.65 9.76
N ALA A 103 -3.49 4.52 10.70
CA ALA A 103 -3.23 5.96 10.62
C ALA A 103 -1.76 6.31 10.86
N SER A 104 -1.17 5.81 11.95
CA SER A 104 0.28 5.93 12.21
C SER A 104 1.09 5.28 11.08
N ALA A 105 0.69 4.09 10.63
CA ALA A 105 1.39 3.35 9.60
C ALA A 105 1.35 4.08 8.25
N ALA A 106 0.19 4.58 7.83
CA ALA A 106 0.04 5.35 6.61
C ALA A 106 0.75 6.71 6.68
N THR A 107 0.76 7.39 7.84
CA THR A 107 1.57 8.60 8.06
C THR A 107 3.06 8.32 7.90
N ALA A 108 3.55 7.19 8.41
CA ALA A 108 4.94 6.77 8.21
C ALA A 108 5.28 6.47 6.74
N MET A 109 4.33 5.90 5.98
CA MET A 109 4.51 5.66 4.55
C MET A 109 4.36 6.93 3.69
N SER A 110 3.54 7.90 4.09
CA SER A 110 3.23 9.09 3.32
C SER A 110 4.21 10.25 3.57
N ALA A 111 4.61 10.48 4.83
CA ALA A 111 5.45 11.60 5.25
C ALA A 111 6.87 11.17 5.69
N GLY A 112 7.10 9.88 5.95
CA GLY A 112 8.42 9.36 6.32
C GLY A 112 8.81 9.56 7.80
N VAL A 113 7.84 9.89 8.66
CA VAL A 113 8.02 10.07 10.11
C VAL A 113 7.18 9.05 10.88
N LYS A 114 7.64 8.60 12.05
CA LYS A 114 6.78 7.86 12.98
C LYS A 114 5.96 8.84 13.81
N THR A 115 4.82 8.37 14.32
CA THR A 115 3.85 9.17 15.08
C THR A 115 2.99 8.23 15.93
N TYR A 116 2.09 8.80 16.73
CA TYR A 116 1.14 8.11 17.59
C TYR A 116 -0.03 7.49 16.81
N ASN A 117 -0.69 6.49 17.39
CA ASN A 117 -1.83 5.83 16.76
C ASN A 117 -3.01 6.81 16.58
N ALA A 118 -3.76 6.65 15.50
CA ALA A 118 -4.81 7.55 15.00
C ALA A 118 -4.34 8.90 14.42
N ALA A 119 -3.04 9.24 14.40
CA ALA A 119 -2.55 10.45 13.73
C ALA A 119 -2.66 10.39 12.20
N ILE A 120 -3.17 11.45 11.57
CA ILE A 120 -3.29 11.60 10.11
C ILE A 120 -2.32 12.69 9.67
N ALA A 121 -1.17 12.30 9.13
CA ALA A 121 -0.13 13.20 8.62
C ALA A 121 0.27 14.34 9.59
N VAL A 122 0.34 14.03 10.88
CA VAL A 122 0.88 14.91 11.94
C VAL A 122 1.95 14.18 12.76
N ASP A 123 2.94 14.93 13.24
CA ASP A 123 3.97 14.47 14.19
C ASP A 123 3.39 14.35 15.61
N ASN A 124 4.15 13.82 16.57
CA ASN A 124 3.77 13.65 17.97
C ASN A 124 3.47 14.96 18.71
N ASP A 125 4.03 16.09 18.26
CA ASP A 125 3.68 17.42 18.76
C ASP A 125 2.43 18.03 18.09
N LYS A 126 1.79 17.27 17.19
CA LYS A 126 0.61 17.61 16.37
C LYS A 126 0.87 18.62 15.26
N THR A 127 2.13 18.86 14.89
CA THR A 127 2.46 19.65 13.69
C THR A 127 2.20 18.86 12.41
N GLU A 128 1.72 19.53 11.37
CA GLU A 128 1.48 18.95 10.04
C GLU A 128 2.78 18.51 9.39
N VAL A 129 2.84 17.26 8.91
CA VAL A 129 4.01 16.71 8.19
C VAL A 129 3.69 16.49 6.72
N LYS A 130 4.48 17.13 5.85
CA LYS A 130 4.23 17.17 4.40
C LYS A 130 4.28 15.79 3.76
N THR A 131 3.19 15.39 3.10
CA THR A 131 3.11 14.06 2.47
C THR A 131 3.78 14.01 1.08
N VAL A 132 4.10 12.80 0.63
CA VAL A 132 4.62 12.54 -0.73
C VAL A 132 3.64 12.95 -1.85
N LEU A 133 2.33 12.89 -1.59
CA LEU A 133 1.30 13.35 -2.53
C LEU A 133 1.38 14.87 -2.71
N GLU A 134 1.58 15.60 -1.60
CA GLU A 134 1.73 17.05 -1.62
C GLU A 134 3.03 17.47 -2.31
N GLN A 135 4.14 16.80 -2.01
CA GLN A 135 5.41 17.01 -2.71
C GLN A 135 5.28 16.77 -4.21
N ALA A 136 4.52 15.74 -4.62
CA ALA A 136 4.21 15.50 -6.03
C ALA A 136 3.39 16.65 -6.63
N LYS A 137 2.35 17.13 -5.92
CA LYS A 137 1.52 18.25 -6.36
C LYS A 137 2.29 19.56 -6.46
N GLU A 138 3.21 19.84 -5.53
CA GLU A 138 4.11 21.00 -5.56
C GLU A 138 5.02 20.97 -6.80
N GLN A 139 5.49 19.80 -7.21
CA GLN A 139 6.25 19.62 -8.46
C GLN A 139 5.37 19.75 -9.72
N GLY A 140 4.05 19.84 -9.56
CA GLY A 140 3.07 19.95 -10.64
C GLY A 140 2.72 18.61 -11.29
N LYS A 141 2.97 17.49 -10.59
CA LYS A 141 2.47 16.17 -10.95
C LYS A 141 0.97 16.09 -10.69
N SER A 142 0.30 15.15 -11.35
CA SER A 142 -1.08 14.79 -10.98
C SER A 142 -1.07 13.83 -9.80
N THR A 143 -2.19 13.75 -9.08
CA THR A 143 -2.28 13.10 -7.77
C THR A 143 -3.59 12.34 -7.62
N GLY A 144 -3.56 11.12 -7.09
CA GLY A 144 -4.79 10.37 -6.83
C GLY A 144 -4.74 9.44 -5.63
N LEU A 145 -5.92 9.19 -5.09
CA LEU A 145 -6.21 8.25 -4.01
C LEU A 145 -7.31 7.29 -4.51
N VAL A 146 -7.11 6.00 -4.28
CA VAL A 146 -8.07 4.92 -4.56
C VAL A 146 -8.14 4.01 -3.34
N ALA A 147 -9.34 3.66 -2.88
CA ALA A 147 -9.53 2.78 -1.72
C ALA A 147 -10.83 1.96 -1.84
N THR A 148 -10.92 0.82 -1.14
CA THR A 148 -12.19 0.06 -0.98
C THR A 148 -12.92 0.35 0.34
N SER A 149 -12.32 1.14 1.23
CA SER A 149 -12.94 1.82 2.37
C SER A 149 -13.57 3.16 1.97
N GLU A 150 -14.03 3.96 2.93
CA GLU A 150 -14.25 5.39 2.72
C GLU A 150 -12.97 6.05 2.21
N ILE A 151 -13.06 6.96 1.23
CA ILE A 151 -11.89 7.69 0.75
C ILE A 151 -11.28 8.64 1.81
N THR A 152 -11.98 8.82 2.94
CA THR A 152 -11.59 9.56 4.16
C THR A 152 -11.10 8.64 5.29
N HIS A 153 -11.03 7.32 5.07
CA HIS A 153 -10.45 6.37 6.02
C HIS A 153 -8.94 6.66 6.22
N ALA A 154 -8.36 6.10 7.28
CA ALA A 154 -7.03 6.46 7.77
C ALA A 154 -5.93 6.44 6.70
N THR A 155 -5.87 5.37 5.90
CA THR A 155 -4.83 5.19 4.89
C THR A 155 -4.89 6.23 3.78
N PRO A 156 -6.00 6.45 3.04
CA PRO A 156 -6.07 7.55 2.08
C PRO A 156 -5.95 8.93 2.73
N ALA A 157 -6.53 9.12 3.92
CA ALA A 157 -6.45 10.39 4.65
C ALA A 157 -5.01 10.82 4.92
N ALA A 158 -4.15 9.90 5.38
CA ALA A 158 -2.75 10.20 5.70
C ALA A 158 -1.89 10.60 4.49
N PHE A 159 -2.37 10.46 3.24
CA PHE A 159 -1.72 11.04 2.06
C PHE A 159 -2.34 12.39 1.65
N GLY A 160 -3.59 12.67 2.02
CA GLY A 160 -4.38 13.78 1.45
C GLY A 160 -4.82 14.90 2.42
N ALA A 161 -4.77 14.68 3.73
CA ALA A 161 -5.30 15.57 4.77
C ALA A 161 -4.37 15.58 6.01
N HIS A 162 -4.62 16.47 6.98
CA HIS A 162 -3.88 16.52 8.25
C HIS A 162 -4.85 16.62 9.43
N ASP A 163 -4.91 15.60 10.28
CA ASP A 163 -5.78 15.61 11.46
C ASP A 163 -5.13 14.86 12.63
N ILE A 164 -5.38 15.34 13.85
CA ILE A 164 -4.93 14.70 15.09
C ILE A 164 -5.66 13.37 15.39
N SER A 165 -6.73 13.02 14.66
CA SER A 165 -7.46 11.77 14.80
C SER A 165 -8.13 11.27 13.51
N ARG A 166 -7.85 10.01 13.13
CA ARG A 166 -8.54 9.26 12.05
C ARG A 166 -10.06 9.21 12.15
N LYS A 167 -10.64 9.56 13.30
CA LYS A 167 -12.09 9.60 13.54
C LYS A 167 -12.75 10.86 12.99
N ASN A 168 -11.98 11.90 12.66
CA ASN A 168 -12.49 13.17 12.16
C ASN A 168 -12.72 13.15 10.64
N MET A 169 -13.35 12.09 10.12
CA MET A 169 -13.55 11.84 8.68
C MET A 169 -14.30 12.97 7.96
N ASP A 170 -15.12 13.74 8.67
CA ASP A 170 -15.79 14.93 8.15
C ASP A 170 -14.86 16.15 8.00
N ALA A 171 -13.84 16.27 8.86
CA ALA A 171 -12.79 17.28 8.73
C ALA A 171 -11.84 16.90 7.57
N ILE A 172 -11.38 15.65 7.55
CA ILE A 172 -10.58 15.07 6.45
C ILE A 172 -11.27 15.27 5.08
N ALA A 173 -12.60 15.10 5.01
CA ALA A 173 -13.37 15.41 3.80
C ALA A 173 -13.34 16.90 3.41
N ASN A 174 -13.34 17.82 4.38
CA ASN A 174 -13.19 19.25 4.13
C ASN A 174 -11.79 19.54 3.56
N ASP A 175 -10.73 18.99 4.16
CA ASP A 175 -9.33 19.27 3.78
C ASP A 175 -9.06 18.92 2.31
N TYR A 176 -9.63 17.81 1.83
CA TYR A 176 -9.55 17.41 0.41
C TYR A 176 -10.05 18.48 -0.58
N PHE A 177 -10.96 19.36 -0.14
CA PHE A 177 -11.51 20.46 -0.93
C PHE A 177 -10.95 21.85 -0.58
N ASP A 178 -10.78 22.13 0.72
CA ASP A 178 -10.38 23.46 1.19
C ASP A 178 -8.87 23.68 0.99
N GLU A 179 -8.05 22.64 1.19
CA GLU A 179 -6.60 22.75 1.09
C GLU A 179 -6.10 22.71 -0.36
N LYS A 180 -5.20 23.65 -0.67
CA LYS A 180 -4.80 23.94 -2.06
C LYS A 180 -3.31 24.19 -2.18
N ILE A 181 -2.66 23.39 -3.02
CA ILE A 181 -1.27 23.59 -3.40
C ILE A 181 -1.25 24.43 -4.68
N LYS A 182 -0.66 25.63 -4.59
CA LYS A 182 -0.55 26.60 -5.70
C LYS A 182 -1.91 26.94 -6.32
N GLY A 183 -2.94 27.07 -5.48
CA GLY A 183 -4.31 27.43 -5.88
C GLY A 183 -5.14 26.28 -6.50
N LYS A 184 -4.64 25.04 -6.47
CA LYS A 184 -5.35 23.84 -6.95
C LYS A 184 -5.56 22.84 -5.81
N HIS A 185 -6.68 22.14 -5.80
CA HIS A 185 -6.94 21.04 -4.84
C HIS A 185 -5.79 20.04 -4.82
N LYS A 186 -5.47 19.51 -3.64
CA LYS A 186 -4.32 18.62 -3.46
C LYS A 186 -4.44 17.34 -4.29
N ILE A 187 -5.64 16.77 -4.42
CA ILE A 187 -5.93 15.49 -5.08
C ILE A 187 -6.74 15.69 -6.37
N ASP A 188 -6.34 15.10 -7.49
CA ASP A 188 -7.07 15.18 -8.78
C ASP A 188 -8.07 14.04 -8.97
N VAL A 189 -7.73 12.84 -8.52
CA VAL A 189 -8.58 11.63 -8.62
C VAL A 189 -8.83 11.06 -7.22
N MET A 190 -10.09 10.95 -6.82
CA MET A 190 -10.52 10.29 -5.58
C MET A 190 -11.55 9.22 -5.94
N LEU A 191 -11.29 7.95 -5.64
CA LEU A 191 -12.19 6.83 -5.96
C LEU A 191 -12.31 5.90 -4.74
N GLY A 192 -13.51 5.74 -4.18
CA GLY A 192 -13.75 4.82 -3.07
C GLY A 192 -15.17 4.90 -2.53
N GLY A 193 -15.36 4.59 -1.25
CA GLY A 193 -16.62 4.81 -0.52
C GLY A 193 -16.69 6.18 0.16
N GLY A 194 -17.72 6.37 0.99
CA GLY A 194 -17.79 7.46 1.98
C GLY A 194 -18.72 8.63 1.63
N VAL A 195 -19.79 8.42 0.83
CA VAL A 195 -20.77 9.49 0.50
C VAL A 195 -21.25 10.24 1.75
N ASN A 196 -21.39 9.57 2.89
CA ASN A 196 -21.84 10.16 4.15
C ASN A 196 -20.93 11.29 4.67
N ASN A 197 -19.63 11.29 4.38
CA ASN A 197 -18.72 12.36 4.80
C ASN A 197 -18.75 13.59 3.88
N PHE A 198 -19.18 13.40 2.62
CA PHE A 198 -19.22 14.45 1.59
C PHE A 198 -20.61 15.08 1.41
N VAL A 199 -21.69 14.36 1.75
CA VAL A 199 -23.08 14.83 1.66
C VAL A 199 -23.68 14.92 3.06
N ARG A 200 -23.34 16.00 3.77
CA ARG A 200 -23.73 16.25 5.16
C ARG A 200 -24.84 17.29 5.26
N LYS A 201 -25.35 17.49 6.48
CA LYS A 201 -26.39 18.51 6.77
C LYS A 201 -25.83 19.94 6.78
N ASP A 202 -24.57 20.10 7.18
CA ASP A 202 -23.83 21.36 7.20
C ASP A 202 -23.23 21.71 5.83
N ARG A 203 -22.77 20.71 5.07
CA ARG A 203 -21.97 20.90 3.86
C ARG A 203 -22.23 19.80 2.82
N ASN A 204 -22.26 20.18 1.55
CA ASN A 204 -22.31 19.24 0.43
C ASN A 204 -21.10 19.44 -0.49
N LEU A 205 -20.03 18.72 -0.16
CA LEU A 205 -18.76 18.73 -0.87
C LEU A 205 -18.88 18.18 -2.30
N THR A 206 -19.81 17.26 -2.59
CA THR A 206 -19.96 16.73 -3.96
C THR A 206 -20.42 17.83 -4.93
N GLU A 207 -21.31 18.72 -4.51
CA GLU A 207 -21.69 19.90 -5.30
C GLU A 207 -20.60 20.99 -5.35
N GLU A 208 -19.75 21.09 -4.33
CA GLU A 208 -18.58 21.99 -4.35
C GLU A 208 -17.50 21.49 -5.33
N PHE A 209 -17.16 20.20 -5.31
CA PHE A 209 -16.26 19.57 -6.29
C PHE A 209 -16.79 19.71 -7.73
N LYS A 210 -18.10 19.47 -7.96
CA LYS A 210 -18.73 19.69 -9.27
C LYS A 210 -18.60 21.14 -9.74
N LYS A 211 -18.85 22.13 -8.87
CA LYS A 211 -18.64 23.56 -9.18
C LYS A 211 -17.19 23.89 -9.48
N ALA A 212 -16.24 23.16 -8.90
CA ALA A 212 -14.82 23.28 -9.18
C ALA A 212 -14.34 22.52 -10.43
N GLY A 213 -15.24 21.85 -11.17
CA GLY A 213 -14.94 21.18 -12.43
C GLY A 213 -14.66 19.67 -12.33
N TYR A 214 -14.81 19.06 -11.16
CA TYR A 214 -14.68 17.61 -11.01
C TYR A 214 -15.93 16.91 -11.53
N SER A 215 -15.75 15.76 -12.17
CA SER A 215 -16.87 14.82 -12.33
C SER A 215 -17.20 14.19 -10.97
N TYR A 216 -18.49 14.08 -10.66
CA TYR A 216 -18.97 13.27 -9.54
C TYR A 216 -19.62 12.01 -10.10
N VAL A 217 -19.12 10.84 -9.72
CA VAL A 217 -19.64 9.53 -10.16
C VAL A 217 -19.99 8.65 -8.97
N THR A 218 -21.02 7.82 -9.13
CA THR A 218 -21.64 7.04 -8.03
C THR A 218 -21.78 5.55 -8.33
N ASP A 219 -21.47 5.12 -9.56
CA ASP A 219 -21.47 3.71 -9.95
C ASP A 219 -20.35 3.40 -10.96
N ARG A 220 -20.12 2.11 -11.18
CA ARG A 220 -19.13 1.55 -12.11
C ARG A 220 -19.33 2.03 -13.55
N GLN A 221 -20.58 2.09 -14.02
CA GLN A 221 -20.90 2.49 -15.39
C GLN A 221 -20.59 3.99 -15.61
N GLN A 222 -20.87 4.85 -14.63
CA GLN A 222 -20.47 6.26 -14.63
C GLN A 222 -18.94 6.41 -14.64
N LEU A 223 -18.22 5.67 -13.78
CA LEU A 223 -16.75 5.69 -13.72
C LEU A 223 -16.09 5.32 -15.05
N LEU A 224 -16.55 4.23 -15.68
CA LEU A 224 -16.01 3.72 -16.94
C LEU A 224 -16.35 4.61 -18.14
N ASN A 225 -17.48 5.30 -18.12
CA ASN A 225 -17.88 6.23 -19.18
C ASN A 225 -17.26 7.62 -19.03
N ASP A 226 -17.04 8.13 -17.82
CA ASP A 226 -16.43 9.45 -17.59
C ASP A 226 -15.01 9.53 -18.21
N LYS A 227 -14.65 10.73 -18.67
CA LYS A 227 -13.36 11.03 -19.32
C LYS A 227 -12.66 12.26 -18.74
N ASN A 228 -13.25 12.89 -17.72
CA ASN A 228 -12.70 14.08 -17.06
C ASN A 228 -11.37 13.75 -16.38
N ASP A 229 -10.48 14.73 -16.31
CA ASP A 229 -9.16 14.58 -15.69
C ASP A 229 -9.24 14.61 -14.16
N GLN A 230 -10.23 15.34 -13.62
CA GLN A 230 -10.51 15.45 -12.20
C GLN A 230 -11.84 14.79 -11.85
N ILE A 231 -11.84 13.91 -10.84
CA ILE A 231 -12.99 13.06 -10.51
C ILE A 231 -13.07 12.75 -9.02
N LEU A 232 -14.30 12.79 -8.51
CA LEU A 232 -14.71 12.26 -7.21
C LEU A 232 -15.69 11.10 -7.48
N GLY A 233 -15.24 9.87 -7.24
CA GLY A 233 -16.06 8.66 -7.31
C GLY A 233 -16.36 8.16 -5.91
N LEU A 234 -17.62 8.18 -5.50
CA LEU A 234 -18.09 7.69 -4.20
C LEU A 234 -19.16 6.63 -4.44
N PHE A 235 -18.78 5.36 -4.30
CA PHE A 235 -19.58 4.21 -4.75
C PHE A 235 -20.39 3.54 -3.62
N ALA A 236 -20.24 3.99 -2.37
CA ALA A 236 -20.99 3.50 -1.22
C ALA A 236 -21.18 4.59 -0.13
N PRO A 237 -22.18 4.47 0.77
CA PRO A 237 -22.40 5.43 1.86
C PRO A 237 -21.23 5.52 2.85
N GLY A 238 -20.70 4.37 3.26
CA GLY A 238 -19.42 4.21 3.95
C GLY A 238 -18.42 3.53 3.00
N GLY A 239 -17.58 2.63 3.50
CA GLY A 239 -16.78 1.72 2.67
C GLY A 239 -17.62 0.93 1.67
N LEU A 240 -16.96 0.36 0.67
CA LEU A 240 -17.62 -0.54 -0.29
C LEU A 240 -18.07 -1.83 0.44
N ASP A 241 -18.86 -2.68 -0.22
CA ASP A 241 -19.05 -4.06 0.28
C ASP A 241 -17.73 -4.85 0.12
N LYS A 242 -17.56 -5.96 0.85
CA LYS A 242 -16.43 -6.87 0.65
C LYS A 242 -16.52 -7.51 -0.74
N MET A 243 -15.39 -7.84 -1.38
CA MET A 243 -15.34 -8.22 -2.81
C MET A 243 -16.29 -9.37 -3.17
N ILE A 244 -16.45 -10.36 -2.28
CA ILE A 244 -17.40 -11.47 -2.45
C ILE A 244 -18.88 -11.04 -2.43
N ASP A 245 -19.21 -9.93 -1.78
CA ASP A 245 -20.57 -9.39 -1.62
C ASP A 245 -20.87 -8.22 -2.60
N ARG A 246 -19.86 -7.63 -3.25
CA ARG A 246 -20.03 -6.50 -4.18
C ARG A 246 -20.90 -6.88 -5.38
N ASN A 247 -21.88 -6.02 -5.65
CA ASN A 247 -22.71 -6.09 -6.86
C ASN A 247 -21.99 -5.52 -8.10
N ASP A 248 -22.55 -5.79 -9.28
CA ASP A 248 -22.00 -5.37 -10.58
C ASP A 248 -22.07 -3.85 -10.89
N GLN A 249 -22.73 -3.07 -10.02
CA GLN A 249 -22.73 -1.61 -10.09
C GLN A 249 -21.56 -0.99 -9.32
N THR A 250 -20.85 -1.77 -8.50
CA THR A 250 -19.66 -1.30 -7.76
C THR A 250 -18.41 -1.63 -8.58
N PRO A 251 -17.50 -0.66 -8.83
CA PRO A 251 -16.28 -0.94 -9.57
C PRO A 251 -15.31 -1.78 -8.74
N SER A 252 -14.53 -2.65 -9.40
CA SER A 252 -13.43 -3.37 -8.73
C SER A 252 -12.26 -2.44 -8.41
N LEU A 253 -11.37 -2.85 -7.50
CA LEU A 253 -10.15 -2.07 -7.22
C LEU A 253 -9.25 -1.97 -8.45
N GLU A 254 -9.22 -3.02 -9.29
CA GLU A 254 -8.56 -3.00 -10.61
C GLU A 254 -9.17 -1.93 -11.55
N GLU A 255 -10.50 -1.81 -11.60
CA GLU A 255 -11.18 -0.83 -12.45
C GLU A 255 -10.95 0.60 -11.97
N MET A 256 -11.01 0.83 -10.66
CA MET A 256 -10.66 2.13 -10.07
C MET A 256 -9.18 2.49 -10.30
N THR A 257 -8.27 1.53 -10.15
CA THR A 257 -6.84 1.71 -10.41
C THR A 257 -6.57 2.10 -11.87
N ASN A 258 -7.15 1.35 -12.83
CA ASN A 258 -7.03 1.66 -14.24
C ASN A 258 -7.67 3.03 -14.58
N ALA A 259 -8.84 3.33 -14.00
CA ALA A 259 -9.52 4.61 -14.18
C ALA A 259 -8.69 5.80 -13.65
N ALA A 260 -7.96 5.63 -12.55
CA ALA A 260 -7.05 6.62 -12.02
C ALA A 260 -5.80 6.79 -12.89
N ILE A 261 -5.08 5.71 -13.20
CA ILE A 261 -3.88 5.73 -14.06
C ILE A 261 -4.18 6.41 -15.40
N ASN A 262 -5.30 6.09 -16.05
CA ASN A 262 -5.69 6.68 -17.34
C ASN A 262 -5.95 8.19 -17.30
N ARG A 263 -6.32 8.75 -16.14
CA ARG A 263 -6.49 10.21 -15.95
C ARG A 263 -5.16 10.86 -15.59
N LEU A 264 -4.48 10.32 -14.58
CA LEU A 264 -3.25 10.87 -14.02
C LEU A 264 -2.08 10.87 -15.02
N ASN A 265 -1.97 9.83 -15.86
CA ASN A 265 -0.90 9.71 -16.87
C ASN A 265 -1.00 10.71 -18.04
N LYS A 266 -2.08 11.50 -18.12
CA LYS A 266 -2.18 12.61 -19.11
C LYS A 266 -1.20 13.74 -18.79
N ASN A 267 -0.70 13.84 -17.55
CA ASN A 267 0.26 14.85 -17.14
C ASN A 267 1.70 14.46 -17.49
N ASN A 268 2.34 15.23 -18.37
CA ASN A 268 3.71 14.97 -18.84
C ASN A 268 4.81 15.08 -17.77
N LYS A 269 4.52 15.68 -16.59
CA LYS A 269 5.39 15.67 -15.41
C LYS A 269 5.30 14.37 -14.60
N GLY A 270 4.36 13.50 -14.96
CA GLY A 270 4.02 12.27 -14.26
C GLY A 270 3.07 12.49 -13.10
N PHE A 271 2.87 11.44 -12.30
CA PHE A 271 1.88 11.42 -11.22
C PHE A 271 2.33 10.68 -9.95
N PHE A 272 1.60 10.90 -8.86
CA PHE A 272 1.59 10.05 -7.68
C PHE A 272 0.19 9.43 -7.54
N LEU A 273 0.12 8.14 -7.23
CA LEU A 273 -1.13 7.40 -6.99
C LEU A 273 -0.95 6.49 -5.77
N MET A 274 -1.87 6.57 -4.82
CA MET A 274 -2.03 5.56 -3.77
C MET A 274 -3.28 4.71 -4.08
N VAL A 275 -3.16 3.39 -3.98
CA VAL A 275 -4.24 2.41 -4.14
C VAL A 275 -4.31 1.51 -2.91
N GLU A 276 -5.47 1.41 -2.28
CA GLU A 276 -5.67 0.60 -1.07
C GLU A 276 -6.65 -0.56 -1.30
N GLY A 277 -6.21 -1.78 -0.97
CA GLY A 277 -7.07 -2.93 -0.71
C GLY A 277 -7.50 -2.93 0.76
N SER A 278 -8.42 -2.04 1.11
CA SER A 278 -8.71 -1.64 2.49
C SER A 278 -9.38 -2.74 3.32
N GLN A 279 -10.15 -3.62 2.68
CA GLN A 279 -11.01 -4.57 3.38
C GLN A 279 -10.37 -5.94 3.65
N ILE A 280 -9.09 -6.11 3.29
CA ILE A 280 -8.26 -7.23 3.77
C ILE A 280 -8.21 -7.19 5.30
N ASP A 281 -7.94 -6.01 5.87
CA ASP A 281 -7.98 -5.73 7.32
C ASP A 281 -9.36 -6.00 7.93
N TRP A 282 -10.42 -5.44 7.34
CA TRP A 282 -11.78 -5.58 7.89
C TRP A 282 -12.23 -7.04 7.93
N ALA A 283 -11.92 -7.82 6.88
CA ALA A 283 -12.16 -9.26 6.88
C ALA A 283 -11.27 -10.01 7.89
N GLY A 284 -10.04 -9.55 8.10
CA GLY A 284 -9.15 -10.03 9.17
C GLY A 284 -9.73 -9.82 10.57
N HIS A 285 -10.23 -8.61 10.86
CA HIS A 285 -10.91 -8.28 12.12
C HIS A 285 -12.18 -9.12 12.33
N ASP A 286 -12.95 -9.38 11.28
CA ASP A 286 -14.12 -10.27 11.31
C ASP A 286 -13.74 -11.76 11.45
N ASN A 287 -12.46 -12.11 11.29
CA ASN A 287 -11.94 -13.49 11.16
C ASN A 287 -12.58 -14.27 9.98
N ASP A 288 -12.99 -13.56 8.92
CA ASP A 288 -13.58 -14.15 7.72
C ASP A 288 -12.52 -14.39 6.65
N VAL A 289 -11.98 -15.61 6.64
CA VAL A 289 -10.97 -16.03 5.64
C VAL A 289 -11.51 -16.03 4.21
N VAL A 290 -12.81 -16.24 4.00
CA VAL A 290 -13.38 -16.28 2.64
C VAL A 290 -13.43 -14.87 2.08
N ALA A 291 -13.92 -13.92 2.87
CA ALA A 291 -13.90 -12.52 2.50
C ALA A 291 -12.47 -11.98 2.36
N ALA A 292 -11.57 -12.30 3.30
CA ALA A 292 -10.17 -11.85 3.27
C ALA A 292 -9.45 -12.31 2.00
N MET A 293 -9.62 -13.57 1.59
CA MET A 293 -8.98 -14.08 0.37
C MET A 293 -9.65 -13.54 -0.91
N SER A 294 -10.92 -13.15 -0.88
CA SER A 294 -11.53 -12.40 -1.99
C SER A 294 -10.91 -11.00 -2.13
N GLU A 295 -10.70 -10.27 -1.03
CA GLU A 295 -10.01 -8.97 -1.06
C GLU A 295 -8.54 -9.08 -1.50
N MET A 296 -7.85 -10.16 -1.12
CA MET A 296 -6.52 -10.49 -1.66
C MET A 296 -6.53 -10.66 -3.19
N GLU A 297 -7.59 -11.26 -3.76
CA GLU A 297 -7.72 -11.41 -5.20
C GLU A 297 -7.94 -10.06 -5.91
N ASP A 298 -8.81 -9.19 -5.38
CA ASP A 298 -9.03 -7.86 -5.96
C ASP A 298 -7.77 -6.97 -5.86
N PHE A 299 -7.06 -7.04 -4.74
CA PHE A 299 -5.79 -6.34 -4.56
C PHE A 299 -4.69 -6.86 -5.50
N GLU A 300 -4.61 -8.18 -5.73
CA GLU A 300 -3.67 -8.75 -6.71
C GLU A 300 -3.99 -8.32 -8.14
N ARG A 301 -5.27 -8.22 -8.52
CA ARG A 301 -5.68 -7.69 -9.83
C ARG A 301 -5.30 -6.22 -9.99
N ALA A 302 -5.51 -5.39 -8.97
CA ALA A 302 -5.07 -3.99 -8.96
C ALA A 302 -3.53 -3.84 -9.04
N PHE A 303 -2.79 -4.65 -8.28
CA PHE A 303 -1.32 -4.70 -8.34
C PHE A 303 -0.83 -5.10 -9.74
N LYS A 304 -1.44 -6.13 -10.33
CA LYS A 304 -1.13 -6.57 -11.69
C LYS A 304 -1.35 -5.45 -12.70
N ALA A 305 -2.47 -4.73 -12.64
CA ALA A 305 -2.73 -3.59 -13.52
C ALA A 305 -1.68 -2.47 -13.39
N ALA A 306 -1.28 -2.12 -12.17
CA ALA A 306 -0.20 -1.15 -11.93
C ALA A 306 1.15 -1.62 -12.50
N ILE A 307 1.47 -2.89 -12.33
CA ILE A 307 2.69 -3.52 -12.86
C ILE A 307 2.68 -3.60 -14.39
N GLU A 308 1.56 -3.94 -15.03
CA GLU A 308 1.42 -3.97 -16.49
C GLU A 308 1.54 -2.56 -17.10
N PHE A 309 0.94 -1.55 -16.45
CA PHE A 309 1.16 -0.15 -16.80
C PHE A 309 2.65 0.23 -16.69
N ALA A 310 3.31 -0.08 -15.57
CA ALA A 310 4.70 0.28 -15.35
C ALA A 310 5.67 -0.40 -16.34
N LYS A 311 5.45 -1.69 -16.65
CA LYS A 311 6.20 -2.44 -17.68
C LYS A 311 6.08 -1.78 -19.07
N LYS A 312 4.93 -1.18 -19.38
CA LYS A 312 4.66 -0.46 -20.65
C LYS A 312 5.24 0.95 -20.68
N ASP A 313 5.04 1.73 -19.61
CA ASP A 313 5.46 3.13 -19.50
C ASP A 313 6.99 3.28 -19.30
N LYS A 314 7.62 2.35 -18.57
CA LYS A 314 9.06 2.32 -18.26
C LYS A 314 9.62 3.49 -17.44
N HIS A 315 8.77 4.44 -17.04
CA HIS A 315 9.10 5.58 -16.17
C HIS A 315 8.30 5.57 -14.86
N THR A 316 7.77 4.40 -14.47
CA THR A 316 6.90 4.23 -13.31
C THR A 316 7.57 3.32 -12.29
N LEU A 317 7.67 3.81 -11.04
CA LEU A 317 7.95 2.99 -9.88
C LEU A 317 6.63 2.46 -9.31
N VAL A 318 6.57 1.16 -9.02
CA VAL A 318 5.48 0.53 -8.28
C VAL A 318 6.04 0.00 -6.96
N VAL A 319 5.40 0.36 -5.85
CA VAL A 319 5.69 -0.17 -4.52
C VAL A 319 4.41 -0.81 -4.02
N ALA A 320 4.48 -2.06 -3.54
CA ALA A 320 3.36 -2.72 -2.88
C ALA A 320 3.78 -3.18 -1.48
N THR A 321 2.94 -2.95 -0.48
CA THR A 321 3.22 -3.31 0.91
C THR A 321 1.94 -3.45 1.73
N ALA A 322 2.10 -3.69 3.03
CA ALA A 322 1.05 -3.64 4.04
C ALA A 322 1.45 -2.65 5.13
N ASP A 323 0.47 -2.00 5.73
CA ASP A 323 0.62 -1.05 6.83
C ASP A 323 0.86 -1.76 8.17
N HIS A 324 0.17 -2.88 8.41
CA HIS A 324 0.40 -3.84 9.50
C HIS A 324 -0.07 -5.26 9.11
N SER A 325 -0.53 -6.05 10.08
CA SER A 325 -1.02 -7.41 9.92
C SER A 325 -2.18 -7.62 10.88
N THR A 326 -3.26 -8.25 10.42
CA THR A 326 -4.52 -8.35 11.20
C THR A 326 -4.91 -9.81 11.44
N GLY A 327 -5.45 -10.11 12.63
CA GLY A 327 -5.76 -11.48 13.09
C GLY A 327 -4.59 -12.22 13.75
#